data_AF-A0A238LAD2-F1
#
_entry.id   AF-A0A238LAD2-F1
#
_cell.length_a   1.000
_cell.length_b   1.000
_cell.length_c   1.000
_cell.angle_alpha   90.00
_cell.angle_beta   90.00
_cell.angle_gamma   90.00
#
_symmetry.space_group_name_H-M   'P 1'
#
loop_
_entity.id
_entity.type
_entity.pdbx_description
1 polymer ?
#
loop_
_entity_poly.entity_id
_entity_poly.type
_entity_poly.pdbx_seq_one_letter_code
_entity_poly.pdbx_strand_id
1 'polypeptide(L)'
;MTAQGFKVTALLSVLSFVAVAASAAAETPHIEGEPWCDTLAPGAAAAVDCALTVGDVLLGFDYEGDALSAELTLTQTTLDGDLLHTSEPIRVDGLLIPPALRDINSDGAPELFIPTMSGNVNSEFLVWQSDPGGVYHPSGTISGFGVDAFDVEGDLVRTLTRENAATFTEASYILEADGFVEVYTLSIDYADQTCSFIDQGGVADAGLDPAAILQTCQDREWD
;
A
#
# COMPACT_ATOMS: atom_id res chain seq x y z
N MET A 1 9.07 -89.84 -22.21
CA MET A 1 10.47 -89.39 -22.04
C MET A 1 10.57 -87.93 -22.48
N THR A 2 11.48 -87.15 -21.88
CA THR A 2 11.75 -85.69 -21.99
C THR A 2 10.69 -84.73 -21.46
N ALA A 3 11.00 -83.65 -20.74
CA ALA A 3 11.99 -83.32 -19.71
C ALA A 3 11.50 -81.96 -19.15
N GLN A 4 11.38 -81.83 -17.83
CA GLN A 4 10.94 -80.62 -17.13
C GLN A 4 12.06 -79.55 -17.16
N GLY A 5 11.71 -78.32 -17.52
CA GLY A 5 12.57 -77.14 -17.39
C GLY A 5 12.00 -76.17 -16.35
N PHE A 6 12.62 -76.14 -15.17
CA PHE A 6 12.32 -75.24 -14.06
C PHE A 6 12.86 -73.84 -14.39
N LYS A 7 12.02 -72.80 -14.42
CA LYS A 7 12.48 -71.40 -14.45
C LYS A 7 12.28 -70.79 -13.06
N VAL A 8 13.40 -70.47 -12.41
CA VAL A 8 13.47 -69.70 -11.17
C VAL A 8 13.44 -68.22 -11.56
N THR A 9 12.35 -67.52 -11.24
CA THR A 9 12.26 -66.06 -11.39
C THR A 9 12.50 -65.43 -10.03
N ALA A 10 13.59 -64.66 -9.93
CA ALA A 10 14.02 -63.98 -8.71
C ALA A 10 13.02 -62.88 -8.31
N LEU A 11 12.59 -62.88 -7.04
CA LEU A 11 11.91 -61.75 -6.43
C LEU A 11 12.93 -60.63 -6.18
N LEU A 12 12.78 -59.51 -6.92
CA LEU A 12 13.46 -58.27 -6.59
C LEU A 12 12.67 -57.57 -5.48
N SER A 13 13.18 -57.63 -4.25
CA SER A 13 12.67 -56.83 -3.12
C SER A 13 13.08 -55.38 -3.31
N VAL A 14 12.12 -54.52 -3.65
CA VAL A 14 12.30 -53.07 -3.66
C VAL A 14 12.18 -52.56 -2.23
N LEU A 15 13.29 -52.17 -1.61
CA LEU A 15 13.28 -51.39 -0.38
C LEU A 15 12.78 -49.98 -0.71
N SER A 16 11.53 -49.69 -0.37
CA SER A 16 11.01 -48.33 -0.33
C SER A 16 11.62 -47.61 0.87
N PHE A 17 12.61 -46.75 0.62
CA PHE A 17 13.02 -45.73 1.59
C PHE A 17 11.93 -44.67 1.65
N VAL A 18 11.16 -44.68 2.74
CA VAL A 18 10.29 -43.55 3.10
C VAL A 18 11.21 -42.46 3.62
N ALA A 19 11.54 -41.49 2.77
CA ALA A 19 12.19 -40.27 3.21
C ALA A 19 11.18 -39.49 4.06
N VAL A 20 11.41 -39.47 5.38
CA VAL A 20 10.73 -38.54 6.27
C VAL A 20 11.31 -37.17 5.94
N ALA A 21 10.61 -36.39 5.12
CA ALA A 21 10.90 -34.98 4.95
C ALA A 21 10.70 -34.33 6.33
N ALA A 22 11.78 -33.89 6.95
CA ALA A 22 11.68 -32.98 8.07
C ALA A 22 10.99 -31.72 7.52
N SER A 23 9.78 -31.42 8.01
CA SER A 23 9.26 -30.05 7.88
C SER A 23 10.30 -29.16 8.52
N ALA A 24 11.00 -28.37 7.70
CA ALA A 24 11.65 -27.18 8.19
C ALA A 24 10.57 -26.42 8.96
N ALA A 25 10.82 -26.10 10.22
CA ALA A 25 9.99 -25.15 10.94
C ALA A 25 10.04 -23.88 10.10
N ALA A 26 8.91 -23.49 9.51
CA ALA A 26 8.77 -22.18 8.89
C ALA A 26 9.02 -21.18 10.01
N GLU A 27 10.18 -20.52 9.99
CA GLU A 27 10.38 -19.29 10.73
C GLU A 27 9.29 -18.33 10.25
N THR A 28 8.52 -17.80 11.19
CA THR A 28 7.45 -16.85 10.87
C THR A 28 8.00 -15.68 10.06
N PRO A 29 7.23 -15.14 9.10
CA PRO A 29 7.73 -14.29 8.02
C PRO A 29 8.15 -12.86 8.41
N HIS A 30 8.05 -12.51 9.70
CA HIS A 30 8.61 -11.29 10.27
C HIS A 30 9.91 -11.65 10.99
N ILE A 31 11.05 -11.11 10.56
CA ILE A 31 12.34 -11.45 11.15
C ILE A 31 12.31 -11.03 12.63
N GLU A 32 12.64 -11.97 13.52
CA GLU A 32 12.64 -11.72 14.96
C GLU A 32 13.55 -10.51 15.29
N GLY A 33 12.94 -9.41 15.72
CA GLY A 33 13.63 -8.17 16.08
C GLY A 33 13.33 -6.96 15.19
N GLU A 34 12.64 -7.14 14.06
CA GLU A 34 12.14 -6.01 13.27
C GLU A 34 10.98 -5.28 13.99
N PRO A 35 10.83 -3.96 13.78
CA PRO A 35 9.71 -3.20 14.32
C PRO A 35 8.45 -3.38 13.47
N TRP A 36 7.29 -3.22 14.11
CA TRP A 36 6.03 -3.02 13.38
C TRP A 36 5.98 -1.60 12.82
N CYS A 37 5.56 -1.44 11.56
CA CYS A 37 5.55 -0.13 10.91
C CYS A 37 4.66 0.88 11.64
N ASP A 38 3.54 0.43 12.22
CA ASP A 38 2.59 1.25 13.00
C ASP A 38 3.13 1.70 14.38
N THR A 39 4.28 1.16 14.82
CA THR A 39 4.97 1.58 16.04
C THR A 39 6.10 2.58 15.78
N LEU A 40 6.47 2.77 14.51
CA LEU A 40 7.53 3.71 14.13
C LEU A 40 6.99 5.14 14.14
N ALA A 41 7.62 5.98 14.96
CA ALA A 41 7.31 7.41 14.95
C ALA A 41 7.76 8.06 13.62
N PRO A 42 7.07 9.13 13.17
CA PRO A 42 7.57 9.96 12.07
C PRO A 42 9.01 10.42 12.34
N GLY A 43 9.87 10.31 11.33
CA GLY A 43 11.31 10.56 11.36
C GLY A 43 12.15 9.36 11.83
N ALA A 44 11.56 8.37 12.51
CA ALA A 44 12.23 7.12 12.87
C ALA A 44 12.07 6.03 11.80
N ALA A 45 11.10 6.18 10.88
CA ALA A 45 10.80 5.25 9.80
C ALA A 45 11.74 5.36 8.58
N ALA A 46 12.91 5.98 8.75
CA ALA A 46 13.77 6.46 7.68
C ALA A 46 14.50 5.30 6.96
N ALA A 47 13.78 4.59 6.08
CA ALA A 47 14.20 3.34 5.43
C ALA A 47 14.54 2.24 6.47
N VAL A 48 13.65 2.04 7.43
CA VAL A 48 13.77 0.98 8.44
C VAL A 48 12.86 -0.18 8.03
N ASP A 49 13.43 -1.37 7.91
CA ASP A 49 12.68 -2.60 7.66
C ASP A 49 11.60 -2.78 8.72
N CYS A 50 10.40 -3.08 8.29
CA CYS A 50 9.25 -3.22 9.19
C CYS A 50 8.17 -4.08 8.55
N ALA A 51 7.15 -4.43 9.33
CA ALA A 51 5.97 -5.08 8.77
C ALA A 51 4.64 -4.49 9.25
N LEU A 52 3.59 -4.82 8.51
CA LEU A 52 2.18 -4.60 8.86
C LEU A 52 1.43 -5.92 8.78
N THR A 53 0.32 -6.04 9.53
CA THR A 53 -0.60 -7.18 9.43
C THR A 53 -1.99 -6.70 9.04
N VAL A 54 -2.65 -7.47 8.16
CA VAL A 54 -4.03 -7.25 7.74
C VAL A 54 -4.70 -8.59 7.50
N GLY A 55 -5.71 -8.90 8.33
CA GLY A 55 -6.29 -10.24 8.35
C GLY A 55 -5.23 -11.31 8.60
N ASP A 56 -5.14 -12.28 7.68
CA ASP A 56 -4.17 -13.38 7.71
C ASP A 56 -2.93 -13.13 6.82
N VAL A 57 -2.72 -11.88 6.39
CA VAL A 57 -1.58 -11.47 5.55
C VAL A 57 -0.59 -10.64 6.37
N LEU A 58 0.69 -10.99 6.27
CA LEU A 58 1.82 -10.18 6.71
C LEU A 58 2.43 -9.47 5.50
N LEU A 59 2.58 -8.15 5.62
CA LEU A 59 3.21 -7.26 4.66
C LEU A 59 4.59 -6.86 5.19
N GLY A 60 5.66 -7.43 4.65
CA GLY A 60 7.05 -7.07 4.97
C GLY A 60 7.58 -6.00 4.02
N PHE A 61 8.27 -5.01 4.57
CA PHE A 61 8.84 -3.89 3.84
C PHE A 61 10.36 -3.90 4.03
N ASP A 62 11.08 -4.36 3.02
CA ASP A 62 12.54 -4.50 3.04
C ASP A 62 13.19 -3.34 2.27
N TYR A 63 14.03 -2.53 2.92
CA TYR A 63 14.69 -1.37 2.33
C TYR A 63 16.17 -1.63 2.08
N GLU A 64 16.60 -1.46 0.84
CA GLU A 64 18.01 -1.42 0.46
C GLU A 64 18.44 0.03 0.17
N GLY A 65 19.23 0.63 1.06
CA GLY A 65 19.76 1.99 0.88
C GLY A 65 19.83 2.78 2.18
N ASP A 66 19.51 4.07 2.10
CA ASP A 66 19.38 4.94 3.26
C ASP A 66 18.14 5.84 3.18
N ALA A 67 17.91 6.63 4.23
CA ALA A 67 16.77 7.52 4.37
C ALA A 67 16.57 8.52 3.21
N LEU A 68 17.64 8.88 2.50
CA LEU A 68 17.58 9.86 1.41
C LEU A 68 17.22 9.19 0.08
N SER A 69 17.66 7.96 -0.14
CA SER A 69 17.35 7.15 -1.32
C SER A 69 17.48 5.68 -0.99
N ALA A 70 16.41 4.92 -1.16
CA ALA A 70 16.39 3.47 -1.03
C ALA A 70 15.56 2.81 -2.13
N GLU A 71 15.72 1.49 -2.27
CA GLU A 71 14.81 0.63 -2.99
C GLU A 71 14.04 -0.21 -1.96
N LEU A 72 12.72 -0.19 -2.04
CA LEU A 72 11.82 -0.97 -1.19
C LEU A 72 11.34 -2.21 -1.95
N THR A 73 11.38 -3.37 -1.30
CA THR A 73 10.68 -4.56 -1.74
C THR A 73 9.53 -4.85 -0.78
N LEU A 74 8.30 -4.99 -1.30
CA LEU A 74 7.15 -5.45 -0.54
C LEU A 74 7.00 -6.96 -0.69
N THR A 75 7.07 -7.68 0.42
CA THR A 75 6.81 -9.11 0.49
C THR A 75 5.49 -9.37 1.20
N GLN A 76 4.58 -10.12 0.57
CA GLN A 76 3.29 -10.50 1.14
C GLN A 76 3.29 -12.00 1.44
N THR A 77 3.01 -12.37 2.68
CA THR A 77 2.99 -13.77 3.13
C THR A 77 1.75 -14.05 3.95
N THR A 78 1.35 -15.33 4.03
CA THR A 78 0.40 -15.76 5.07
C THR A 78 1.08 -15.71 6.44
N LEU A 79 0.31 -15.67 7.53
CA LEU A 79 0.89 -15.75 8.89
C LEU A 79 1.67 -17.06 9.14
N ASP A 80 1.39 -18.12 8.37
CA ASP A 80 2.11 -19.40 8.42
C ASP A 80 3.43 -19.38 7.62
N GLY A 81 3.73 -18.29 6.89
CA GLY A 81 4.96 -18.11 6.12
C GLY A 81 4.87 -18.46 4.64
N ASP A 82 3.69 -18.79 4.11
CA ASP A 82 3.54 -19.04 2.68
C ASP A 82 3.63 -17.74 1.89
N LEU A 83 4.52 -17.69 0.90
CA LEU A 83 4.65 -16.53 0.02
C LEU A 83 3.41 -16.37 -0.88
N LEU A 84 2.80 -15.20 -0.82
CA LEU A 84 1.69 -14.80 -1.68
C LEU A 84 2.18 -13.98 -2.87
N HIS A 85 3.00 -12.96 -2.61
CA HIS A 85 3.50 -12.04 -3.64
C HIS A 85 4.79 -11.34 -3.19
N THR A 86 5.61 -10.93 -4.15
CA THR A 86 6.73 -10.02 -3.96
C THR A 86 6.68 -8.97 -5.06
N SER A 87 6.77 -7.68 -4.69
CA SER A 87 6.78 -6.60 -5.66
C SER A 87 8.10 -6.54 -6.44
N GLU A 88 8.08 -5.85 -7.58
CA GLU A 88 9.32 -5.30 -8.13
C GLU A 88 9.87 -4.21 -7.16
N PRO A 89 11.18 -3.91 -7.20
CA PRO A 89 11.75 -2.85 -6.37
C PRO A 89 11.09 -1.49 -6.63
N ILE A 90 10.69 -0.82 -5.55
CA ILE A 90 10.05 0.49 -5.55
C ILE A 90 11.08 1.52 -5.12
N ARG A 91 11.35 2.51 -5.97
CA ARG A 91 12.22 3.63 -5.56
C ARG A 91 11.51 4.49 -4.53
N VAL A 92 12.19 4.77 -3.43
CA VAL A 92 11.72 5.64 -2.35
C VAL A 92 12.78 6.69 -2.01
N ASP A 93 12.36 7.95 -1.87
CA ASP A 93 13.25 9.10 -1.70
C ASP A 93 12.82 9.97 -0.50
N GLY A 94 13.73 10.21 0.46
CA GLY A 94 13.44 11.07 1.61
C GLY A 94 12.34 10.54 2.53
N LEU A 95 12.45 9.29 2.98
CA LEU A 95 11.43 8.65 3.82
C LEU A 95 11.40 9.22 5.23
N LEU A 96 10.25 9.79 5.61
CA LEU A 96 10.01 10.33 6.95
C LEU A 96 8.86 9.64 7.69
N ILE A 97 8.03 8.87 7.00
CA ILE A 97 6.86 8.21 7.57
C ILE A 97 6.88 6.74 7.14
N PRO A 98 6.37 5.82 7.98
CA PRO A 98 6.28 4.41 7.61
C PRO A 98 5.12 4.18 6.64
N PRO A 99 5.09 3.02 5.95
CA PRO A 99 3.89 2.52 5.31
C PRO A 99 2.73 2.43 6.30
N ALA A 100 1.50 2.61 5.83
CA ALA A 100 0.30 2.61 6.65
C ALA A 100 -0.87 1.92 5.96
N LEU A 101 -1.78 1.38 6.76
CA LEU A 101 -3.05 0.81 6.31
C LEU A 101 -4.19 1.75 6.70
N ARG A 102 -5.08 2.06 5.77
CA ARG A 102 -6.31 2.81 6.04
C ARG A 102 -7.39 2.42 5.04
N ASP A 103 -8.56 2.05 5.54
CA ASP A 103 -9.76 1.86 4.73
C ASP A 103 -10.31 3.24 4.32
N ILE A 104 -10.01 3.64 3.08
CA ILE A 104 -10.36 4.97 2.55
C ILE A 104 -11.67 4.93 1.77
N ASN A 105 -12.05 3.78 1.20
CA ASN A 105 -13.29 3.60 0.43
C ASN A 105 -14.43 2.98 1.26
N SER A 106 -14.20 2.66 2.54
CA SER A 106 -15.15 2.05 3.47
C SER A 106 -15.69 0.68 3.02
N ASP A 107 -14.93 -0.08 2.24
CA ASP A 107 -15.32 -1.43 1.82
C ASP A 107 -14.98 -2.52 2.85
N GLY A 108 -14.29 -2.15 3.93
CA GLY A 108 -13.88 -3.01 5.03
C GLY A 108 -12.52 -3.67 4.85
N ALA A 109 -11.86 -3.50 3.70
CA ALA A 109 -10.48 -3.87 3.44
C ALA A 109 -9.63 -2.59 3.39
N PRO A 110 -8.59 -2.45 4.23
CA PRO A 110 -7.79 -1.23 4.21
C PRO A 110 -6.89 -1.17 2.99
N GLU A 111 -6.77 -0.01 2.37
CA GLU A 111 -5.72 0.28 1.39
C GLU A 111 -4.36 0.37 2.07
N LEU A 112 -3.32 -0.05 1.34
CA LEU A 112 -1.92 0.11 1.74
C LEU A 112 -1.34 1.36 1.09
N PHE A 113 -0.81 2.26 1.91
CA PHE A 113 -0.13 3.48 1.49
C PHE A 113 1.36 3.36 1.74
N ILE A 114 2.14 3.30 0.66
CA ILE A 114 3.60 3.24 0.69
C ILE A 114 4.14 4.62 0.37
N PRO A 115 4.80 5.32 1.31
CA PRO A 115 5.42 6.60 1.01
C PRO A 115 6.56 6.39 0.00
N THR A 116 6.52 7.09 -1.13
CA THR A 116 7.57 7.07 -2.16
C THR A 116 8.44 8.32 -2.10
N MET A 117 7.89 9.41 -1.59
CA MET A 117 8.61 10.67 -1.42
C MET A 117 8.09 11.41 -0.21
N SER A 118 8.96 11.99 0.63
CA SER A 118 8.54 13.03 1.58
C SER A 118 9.41 14.28 1.45
N GLY A 119 8.77 15.41 1.17
CA GLY A 119 9.42 16.69 0.91
C GLY A 119 8.67 17.85 1.54
N ASN A 120 9.38 18.66 2.32
CA ASN A 120 8.81 19.73 3.15
C ASN A 120 7.74 19.21 4.13
N VAL A 121 6.47 19.27 3.74
CA VAL A 121 5.30 18.78 4.50
C VAL A 121 4.41 17.86 3.68
N ASN A 122 4.73 17.67 2.40
CA ASN A 122 3.97 16.81 1.50
C ASN A 122 4.67 15.46 1.41
N SER A 123 3.88 14.41 1.34
CA SER A 123 4.32 13.07 1.00
C SER A 123 3.53 12.58 -0.20
N GLU A 124 4.23 11.90 -1.10
CA GLU A 124 3.63 11.11 -2.17
C GLU A 124 3.55 9.66 -1.70
N PHE A 125 2.42 9.02 -1.98
CA PHE A 125 2.16 7.64 -1.64
C PHE A 125 1.82 6.85 -2.90
N LEU A 126 2.47 5.70 -3.06
CA LEU A 126 1.98 4.63 -3.90
C LEU A 126 0.91 3.87 -3.12
N VAL A 127 -0.28 3.76 -3.68
CA VAL A 127 -1.42 3.11 -3.02
C VAL A 127 -1.66 1.75 -3.63
N TRP A 128 -1.95 0.78 -2.78
CA TRP A 128 -2.22 -0.60 -3.17
C TRP A 128 -3.57 -1.04 -2.59
N GLN A 129 -4.36 -1.74 -3.41
CA GLN A 129 -5.66 -2.32 -3.02
C GLN A 129 -5.54 -3.83 -2.92
N SER A 130 -6.22 -4.44 -1.95
CA SER A 130 -6.31 -5.91 -1.87
C SER A 130 -7.32 -6.45 -2.86
N ASP A 131 -6.98 -7.54 -3.55
CA ASP A 131 -7.95 -8.32 -4.30
C ASP A 131 -8.85 -9.17 -3.38
N PRO A 132 -9.89 -9.87 -3.90
CA PRO A 132 -10.74 -10.73 -3.07
C PRO A 132 -10.02 -11.90 -2.38
N GLY A 133 -8.76 -12.19 -2.76
CA GLY A 133 -7.88 -13.14 -2.10
C GLY A 133 -7.01 -12.54 -1.00
N GLY A 134 -7.10 -11.22 -0.76
CA GLY A 134 -6.32 -10.50 0.24
C GLY A 134 -4.92 -10.08 -0.23
N VAL A 135 -4.58 -10.30 -1.51
CA VAL A 135 -3.28 -9.91 -2.05
C VAL A 135 -3.35 -8.47 -2.55
N TYR A 136 -2.42 -7.64 -2.10
CA TYR A 136 -2.33 -6.24 -2.48
C TYR A 136 -1.69 -6.07 -3.86
N HIS A 137 -2.25 -5.16 -4.66
CA HIS A 137 -1.74 -4.78 -5.98
C HIS A 137 -1.67 -3.25 -6.12
N PRO A 138 -0.72 -2.70 -6.92
CA PRO A 138 -0.62 -1.27 -7.15
C PRO A 138 -1.90 -0.68 -7.76
N SER A 139 -2.29 0.48 -7.25
CA SER A 139 -3.58 1.13 -7.51
C SER A 139 -3.46 2.63 -7.81
N GLY A 140 -2.25 3.11 -8.11
CA GLY A 140 -1.97 4.51 -8.43
C GLY A 140 -1.28 5.26 -7.29
N THR A 141 -1.23 6.58 -7.41
CA THR A 141 -0.54 7.44 -6.45
C THR A 141 -1.43 8.57 -5.95
N ILE A 142 -1.14 9.05 -4.75
CA ILE A 142 -1.81 10.19 -4.14
C ILE A 142 -0.81 11.01 -3.33
N SER A 143 -1.04 12.31 -3.20
CA SER A 143 -0.18 13.20 -2.41
C SER A 143 -0.97 13.91 -1.32
N GLY A 144 -0.31 14.18 -0.18
CA GLY A 144 -0.88 14.98 0.91
C GLY A 144 0.05 15.05 2.13
N PHE A 145 -0.44 15.55 3.27
CA PHE A 145 0.40 15.69 4.48
C PHE A 145 0.65 14.38 5.23
N GLY A 146 -0.12 13.34 4.94
CA GLY A 146 -0.09 12.07 5.63
C GLY A 146 -1.39 11.33 5.44
N VAL A 147 -1.36 10.01 5.56
CA VAL A 147 -2.53 9.16 5.35
C VAL A 147 -3.66 9.54 6.31
N ASP A 148 -3.35 9.86 7.57
CA ASP A 148 -4.35 10.30 8.57
C ASP A 148 -4.96 11.68 8.28
N ALA A 149 -4.30 12.49 7.45
CA ALA A 149 -4.78 13.83 7.09
C ALA A 149 -5.74 13.81 5.89
N PHE A 150 -5.97 12.65 5.26
CA PHE A 150 -6.95 12.53 4.18
C PHE A 150 -8.36 12.64 4.76
N ASP A 151 -9.15 13.54 4.20
CA ASP A 151 -10.55 13.70 4.53
C ASP A 151 -11.38 12.76 3.65
N VAL A 152 -12.34 12.05 4.26
CA VAL A 152 -13.15 11.04 3.58
C VAL A 152 -14.61 11.34 3.85
N GLU A 153 -15.36 11.60 2.79
CA GLU A 153 -16.79 11.87 2.86
C GLU A 153 -17.53 11.01 1.82
N GLY A 154 -18.16 9.93 2.29
CA GLY A 154 -18.68 8.89 1.39
C GLY A 154 -17.52 8.25 0.62
N ASP A 155 -17.66 8.16 -0.71
CA ASP A 155 -16.63 7.58 -1.59
C ASP A 155 -15.57 8.61 -2.01
N LEU A 156 -15.71 9.87 -1.56
CA LEU A 156 -14.84 10.97 -1.95
C LEU A 156 -13.69 11.10 -0.96
N VAL A 157 -12.47 10.96 -1.47
CA VAL A 157 -11.23 11.18 -0.73
C VAL A 157 -10.68 12.55 -1.10
N ARG A 158 -10.41 13.42 -0.13
CA ARG A 158 -9.77 14.71 -0.34
C ARG A 158 -8.41 14.74 0.33
N THR A 159 -7.43 15.22 -0.39
CA THR A 159 -6.09 15.46 0.13
C THR A 159 -5.70 16.91 -0.03
N LEU A 160 -4.87 17.38 0.89
CA LEU A 160 -4.33 18.73 0.85
C LEU A 160 -2.82 18.66 0.72
N THR A 161 -2.27 19.34 -0.28
CA THR A 161 -0.83 19.57 -0.44
C THR A 161 -0.53 21.05 -0.29
N ARG A 162 0.66 21.35 0.21
CA ARG A 162 1.16 22.71 0.34
C ARG A 162 2.11 23.02 -0.80
N GLU A 163 1.79 24.02 -1.61
CA GLU A 163 2.64 24.49 -2.70
C GLU A 163 3.68 25.50 -2.18
N ASN A 164 3.24 26.41 -1.31
CA ASN A 164 4.12 27.38 -0.63
C ASN A 164 3.53 27.82 0.73
N ALA A 165 4.05 28.89 1.33
CA ALA A 165 3.62 29.35 2.65
C ALA A 165 2.14 29.79 2.74
N ALA A 166 1.52 30.17 1.63
CA ALA A 166 0.15 30.68 1.59
C ALA A 166 -0.78 29.92 0.62
N THR A 167 -0.24 29.12 -0.31
CA THR A 167 -1.04 28.41 -1.30
C THR A 167 -1.02 26.90 -1.10
N PHE A 168 -2.20 26.31 -1.24
CA PHE A 168 -2.45 24.89 -1.09
C PHE A 168 -3.25 24.37 -2.29
N THR A 169 -3.06 23.10 -2.59
CA THR A 169 -3.87 22.37 -3.56
C THR A 169 -4.67 21.33 -2.79
N GLU A 170 -6.00 21.40 -2.88
CA GLU A 170 -6.87 20.31 -2.47
C GLU A 170 -7.23 19.50 -3.71
N ALA A 171 -6.90 18.21 -3.72
CA ALA A 171 -7.27 17.30 -4.78
C ALA A 171 -8.29 16.31 -4.24
N SER A 172 -9.29 16.00 -5.05
CA SER A 172 -10.37 15.11 -4.69
C SER A 172 -10.43 13.92 -5.62
N TYR A 173 -10.64 12.74 -5.06
CA TYR A 173 -10.56 11.46 -5.77
C TYR A 173 -11.71 10.55 -5.38
N ILE A 174 -12.04 9.64 -6.29
CA ILE A 174 -12.79 8.41 -6.00
C ILE A 174 -11.81 7.25 -6.20
N LEU A 175 -11.80 6.30 -5.28
CA LEU A 175 -11.04 5.07 -5.44
C LEU A 175 -11.89 4.04 -6.19
N GLU A 176 -11.50 3.73 -7.42
CA GLU A 176 -12.09 2.66 -8.21
C GLU A 176 -11.20 1.41 -8.21
N ALA A 177 -11.68 0.31 -8.79
CA ALA A 177 -10.92 -0.94 -8.89
C ALA A 177 -9.57 -0.79 -9.63
N ASP A 178 -9.52 0.14 -10.60
CA ASP A 178 -8.31 0.41 -11.39
C ASP A 178 -7.44 1.53 -10.78
N GLY A 179 -7.89 2.16 -9.69
CA GLY A 179 -7.16 3.17 -8.94
C GLY A 179 -7.90 4.46 -8.66
N PHE A 180 -7.16 5.45 -8.15
CA PHE A 180 -7.72 6.77 -7.91
C PHE A 180 -8.06 7.48 -9.22
N VAL A 181 -9.31 7.93 -9.30
CA VAL A 181 -9.79 8.84 -10.34
C VAL A 181 -9.93 10.21 -9.72
N GLU A 182 -9.12 11.16 -10.16
CA GLU A 182 -9.24 12.55 -9.71
C GLU A 182 -10.55 13.16 -10.24
N VAL A 183 -11.36 13.68 -9.33
CA VAL A 183 -12.68 14.25 -9.60
C VAL A 183 -12.52 15.75 -9.87
N TYR A 184 -11.86 16.46 -8.97
CA TYR A 184 -11.60 17.90 -9.08
C TYR A 184 -10.35 18.31 -8.31
N THR A 185 -9.86 19.50 -8.64
CA THR A 185 -8.81 20.19 -7.89
C THR A 185 -9.28 21.59 -7.47
N LEU A 186 -8.96 21.99 -6.25
CA LEU A 186 -9.06 23.36 -5.76
C LEU A 186 -7.67 23.92 -5.49
N SER A 187 -7.36 25.09 -6.07
CA SER A 187 -6.23 25.90 -5.61
C SER A 187 -6.74 26.92 -4.61
N ILE A 188 -6.14 26.93 -3.42
CA ILE A 188 -6.52 27.77 -2.29
C ILE A 188 -5.37 28.74 -2.02
N ASP A 189 -5.65 30.03 -2.04
CA ASP A 189 -4.70 31.09 -1.69
C ASP A 189 -5.16 31.80 -0.41
N TYR A 190 -4.48 31.53 0.70
CA TYR A 190 -4.77 32.15 1.99
C TYR A 190 -4.33 33.61 2.08
N ALA A 191 -3.37 34.05 1.26
CA ALA A 191 -2.94 35.45 1.27
C ALA A 191 -3.97 36.34 0.58
N ASP A 192 -4.53 35.87 -0.54
CA ASP A 192 -5.53 36.60 -1.31
C ASP A 192 -6.98 36.24 -0.91
N GLN A 193 -7.16 35.24 -0.05
CA GLN A 193 -8.46 34.69 0.36
C GLN A 193 -9.30 34.26 -0.84
N THR A 194 -8.67 33.52 -1.76
CA THR A 194 -9.32 33.07 -2.99
C THR A 194 -9.25 31.56 -3.15
N CYS A 195 -10.24 31.04 -3.87
CA CYS A 195 -10.28 29.68 -4.35
C CYS A 195 -10.46 29.68 -5.87
N SER A 196 -9.79 28.76 -6.55
CA SER A 196 -10.08 28.43 -7.95
C SER A 196 -10.31 26.94 -8.08
N PHE A 197 -11.20 26.57 -8.99
CA PHE A 197 -11.69 25.22 -9.17
C PHE A 197 -11.39 24.72 -10.57
N ILE A 198 -10.93 23.47 -10.66
CA ILE A 198 -10.68 22.76 -11.91
C ILE A 198 -11.45 21.44 -11.85
N ASP A 199 -12.39 21.26 -12.77
CA ASP A 199 -13.07 19.98 -12.99
C ASP A 199 -12.13 19.06 -13.79
N GLN A 200 -11.81 17.89 -13.24
CA GLN A 200 -10.98 16.88 -13.91
C GLN A 200 -11.83 15.92 -14.77
N GLY A 201 -13.14 16.17 -14.85
CA GLY A 201 -14.11 15.40 -15.60
C GLY A 201 -14.99 14.49 -14.74
N GLY A 202 -14.70 14.37 -13.43
CA GLY A 202 -15.44 13.48 -12.53
C GLY A 202 -16.61 14.13 -11.79
N VAL A 203 -16.73 15.46 -11.79
CA VAL A 203 -17.65 16.19 -10.89
C VAL A 203 -19.12 15.85 -11.18
N ALA A 204 -19.51 15.84 -12.46
CA ALA A 204 -20.87 15.53 -12.86
C ALA A 204 -21.23 14.07 -12.59
N ASP A 205 -20.29 13.14 -12.82
CA ASP A 205 -20.48 11.70 -12.61
C ASP A 205 -20.58 11.37 -11.11
N ALA A 206 -19.84 12.10 -10.27
CA ALA A 206 -19.94 12.05 -8.82
C ALA A 206 -21.21 12.74 -8.26
N GLY A 207 -22.05 13.35 -9.12
CA GLY A 207 -23.27 14.05 -8.70
C GLY A 207 -23.02 15.31 -7.87
N LEU A 208 -21.84 15.92 -8.01
CA LEU A 208 -21.42 17.09 -7.27
C LEU A 208 -21.78 18.39 -8.01
N ASP A 209 -21.95 19.48 -7.25
CA ASP A 209 -22.20 20.82 -7.80
C ASP A 209 -20.90 21.66 -7.72
N PRO A 210 -20.27 22.02 -8.86
CA PRO A 210 -19.07 22.86 -8.88
C PRO A 210 -19.25 24.19 -8.12
N ALA A 211 -20.43 24.80 -8.22
CA ALA A 211 -20.70 26.08 -7.58
C ALA A 211 -20.75 25.94 -6.05
N ALA A 212 -21.33 24.83 -5.56
CA ALA A 212 -21.35 24.52 -4.14
C ALA A 212 -19.94 24.24 -3.61
N ILE A 213 -19.14 23.45 -4.31
CA ILE A 213 -17.73 23.16 -3.94
C ILE A 213 -16.93 24.47 -3.81
N LEU A 214 -17.00 25.32 -4.82
CA LEU A 214 -16.28 26.60 -4.81
C LEU A 214 -16.79 27.53 -3.70
N GLN A 215 -18.10 27.58 -3.46
CA GLN A 215 -18.68 28.38 -2.38
C GLN A 215 -18.21 27.88 -1.00
N THR A 216 -18.24 26.57 -0.74
CA THR A 216 -17.70 25.97 0.48
C THR A 216 -16.22 26.32 0.67
N CYS A 217 -15.44 26.30 -0.41
CA CYS A 217 -14.06 26.75 -0.36
C CYS A 217 -13.94 28.23 0.04
N GLN A 218 -14.79 29.11 -0.49
CA GLN A 218 -14.75 30.55 -0.21
C GLN A 218 -15.25 30.91 1.20
N ASP A 219 -16.16 30.11 1.75
CA ASP A 219 -16.75 30.30 3.09
C ASP A 219 -15.88 29.74 4.23
N ARG A 220 -14.69 29.20 3.91
CA ARG A 220 -13.75 28.66 4.91
C ARG A 220 -13.23 29.74 5.85
N GLU A 221 -12.68 29.31 6.99
CA GLU A 221 -11.87 30.18 7.85
C GLU A 221 -10.51 30.45 7.19
N TRP A 222 -10.10 31.72 7.16
CA TRP A 222 -8.89 32.19 6.48
C TRP A 222 -7.74 32.55 7.45
N ASP A 223 -7.94 32.27 8.74
CA ASP A 223 -7.11 32.75 9.85
C ASP A 223 -6.07 31.72 10.32
#